data_AF-I6YV40-F1
#
_entry.id   AF-I6YV40-F1
#
_cell.length_a   1.000
_cell.length_b   1.000
_cell.length_c   1.000
_cell.angle_alpha   90.00
_cell.angle_beta   90.00
_cell.angle_gamma   90.00
#
_symmetry.space_group_name_H-M   'P 1'
#
loop_
_entity.id
_entity.type
_entity.pdbx_description
1 polymer ?
#
loop_
_entity_poly.entity_id
_entity_poly.type
_entity_poly.pdbx_seq_one_letter_code
_entity_poly.pdbx_strand_id
1 'polypeptide(L)'
;MKISIITEGFQNTGYGHITRCLSLYQAFEERRIIPRFYINGDDKCASYLNGARFEIIDWLNHPAQLIKKIINSDFAIIDSYLAGREFYEKISNFCERLLIIDDNLRIDYPESIILNGTINAENFPYQKKTGYEFLLGSEYIPIRKPFWDSAQRKYNKEIKNILITFGGQDVRNLTIPVVKLVGEIYPEAVIHAVFGNKENGEIEKLKELYKDVKFYNLLNAQQIKELMLTADVVITAAGQTLYELAVTGTPSVAVVVADNQKNNILEWSKSGFLIEPIFYNEINCMKKIAEQLQKFKSIGLRKKCGSAGRKKVDGQGSRRVVSYLIERKCAVDKFYLRKAVSEDSEIVYELSNDPSVRSQSINKKPIEWDEHTIWFDGKIKDNNYLFLLAFDREDNFIGQIRFEIENNSAVVSISLTEKFRGKGLSKKIIKEGSRRLFNEYQNVGSITAYILPHNSASLRAFEAAGYKPDGEELINNELFKKFLLER
;
A
#
# COMPACT_ATOMS: atom_id res chain seq x y z
N MET A 1 8.17 -3.68 -11.76
CA MET A 1 7.40 -3.69 -10.51
C MET A 1 6.09 -4.43 -10.70
N LYS A 2 6.19 -5.75 -10.60
CA LYS A 2 5.10 -6.67 -10.29
C LYS A 2 5.07 -6.84 -8.77
N ILE A 3 4.00 -6.36 -8.14
CA ILE A 3 3.79 -6.41 -6.69
C ILE A 3 2.61 -7.32 -6.40
N SER A 4 2.82 -8.33 -5.55
CA SER A 4 1.79 -9.27 -5.12
C SER A 4 1.51 -9.05 -3.63
N ILE A 5 0.27 -8.74 -3.28
CA ILE A 5 -0.16 -8.55 -1.89
C ILE A 5 -1.01 -9.76 -1.49
N ILE A 6 -0.57 -10.51 -0.49
CA ILE A 6 -1.18 -11.76 -0.03
C ILE A 6 -1.69 -11.53 1.39
N THR A 7 -2.99 -11.71 1.59
CA THR A 7 -3.59 -11.44 2.90
C THR A 7 -4.87 -12.24 3.10
N GLU A 8 -5.53 -12.03 4.23
CA GLU A 8 -6.75 -12.70 4.65
C GLU A 8 -7.80 -11.73 5.18
N GLY A 9 -9.07 -12.12 5.13
CA GLY A 9 -10.15 -11.33 5.71
C GLY A 9 -11.44 -12.11 5.80
N PHE A 10 -11.99 -12.23 7.00
CA PHE A 10 -13.20 -12.98 7.26
C PHE A 10 -14.11 -12.21 8.21
N GLN A 11 -15.42 -12.45 8.17
CA GLN A 11 -16.38 -11.77 9.03
C GLN A 11 -16.11 -12.01 10.53
N ASN A 12 -15.61 -13.19 10.91
CA ASN A 12 -15.34 -13.57 12.30
C ASN A 12 -14.04 -12.96 12.85
N THR A 13 -12.98 -12.87 12.04
CA THR A 13 -11.68 -12.29 12.44
C THR A 13 -11.57 -10.79 12.15
N GLY A 14 -12.43 -10.29 11.26
CA GLY A 14 -12.44 -8.91 10.78
C GLY A 14 -11.59 -8.72 9.52
N TYR A 15 -11.68 -7.51 8.94
CA TYR A 15 -11.03 -7.15 7.68
C TYR A 15 -9.82 -6.22 7.87
N GLY A 16 -9.20 -6.26 9.07
CA GLY A 16 -8.10 -5.39 9.44
C GLY A 16 -6.88 -5.53 8.53
N HIS A 17 -6.47 -6.77 8.22
CA HIS A 17 -5.35 -7.04 7.33
C HIS A 17 -5.58 -6.48 5.92
N ILE A 18 -6.78 -6.67 5.35
CA ILE A 18 -7.16 -6.07 4.06
C ILE A 18 -7.00 -4.55 4.09
N THR A 19 -7.54 -3.86 5.10
CA THR A 19 -7.46 -2.39 5.14
C THR A 19 -6.03 -1.87 5.31
N ARG A 20 -5.18 -2.60 6.05
CA ARG A 20 -3.76 -2.28 6.25
C ARG A 20 -2.97 -2.49 4.96
N CYS A 21 -3.17 -3.62 4.30
CA CYS A 21 -2.58 -3.90 3.00
C CYS A 21 -3.09 -2.95 1.90
N LEU A 22 -4.35 -2.52 1.94
CA LEU A 22 -4.91 -1.55 1.00
C LEU A 22 -4.19 -0.21 1.11
N SER A 23 -3.78 0.19 2.31
CA SER A 23 -2.93 1.37 2.49
C SER A 23 -1.61 1.26 1.70
N LEU A 24 -0.95 0.09 1.73
CA LEU A 24 0.25 -0.14 0.92
C LEU A 24 -0.06 -0.17 -0.58
N TYR A 25 -1.17 -0.80 -0.98
CA TYR A 25 -1.64 -0.80 -2.36
C TYR A 25 -1.79 0.62 -2.91
N GLN A 26 -2.48 1.48 -2.15
CA GLN A 26 -2.73 2.86 -2.52
C GLN A 26 -1.45 3.69 -2.57
N ALA A 27 -0.43 3.34 -1.78
CA ALA A 27 0.86 4.03 -1.81
C ALA A 27 1.66 3.65 -3.07
N PHE A 28 1.55 2.42 -3.56
CA PHE A 28 2.07 2.04 -4.87
C PHE A 28 1.31 2.74 -6.01
N GLU A 29 -0.02 2.86 -5.88
CA GLU A 29 -0.86 3.52 -6.87
C GLU A 29 -0.50 5.00 -7.07
N GLU A 30 -0.16 5.72 -6.00
CA GLU A 30 0.39 7.10 -6.09
C GLU A 30 1.69 7.16 -6.92
N ARG A 31 2.42 6.05 -7.01
CA ARG A 31 3.63 5.88 -7.82
C ARG A 31 3.33 5.27 -9.19
N ARG A 32 2.06 5.18 -9.58
CA ARG A 32 1.55 4.54 -10.82
C ARG A 32 1.98 3.07 -10.97
N ILE A 33 2.31 2.41 -9.85
CA ILE A 33 2.56 0.98 -9.80
C ILE A 33 1.28 0.36 -9.26
N ILE A 34 0.69 -0.58 -10.00
CA ILE A 34 -0.60 -1.18 -9.62
C ILE A 34 -0.35 -2.61 -9.12
N PRO A 35 -0.38 -2.85 -7.79
CA PRO A 35 -0.26 -4.21 -7.25
C PRO A 35 -1.47 -5.07 -7.60
N ARG A 36 -1.39 -6.35 -7.24
CA ARG A 36 -2.54 -7.25 -7.23
C ARG A 36 -2.68 -7.93 -5.88
N PHE A 37 -3.89 -7.96 -5.36
CA PHE A 37 -4.27 -8.70 -4.17
C PHE A 37 -4.56 -10.17 -4.47
N TYR A 38 -4.15 -11.04 -3.56
CA TYR A 38 -4.56 -12.43 -3.46
C TYR A 38 -5.06 -12.67 -2.04
N ILE A 39 -6.37 -12.86 -1.90
CA ILE A 39 -7.04 -12.81 -0.59
C ILE A 39 -7.61 -14.17 -0.26
N ASN A 40 -7.28 -14.71 0.91
CA ASN A 40 -8.01 -15.82 1.49
C ASN A 40 -9.11 -15.23 2.38
N GLY A 41 -10.35 -15.24 1.90
CA GLY A 41 -11.42 -14.50 2.56
C GLY A 41 -12.80 -14.81 1.99
N ASP A 42 -13.80 -14.22 2.64
CA ASP A 42 -15.21 -14.35 2.25
C ASP A 42 -15.63 -13.32 1.18
N ASP A 43 -16.85 -13.47 0.66
CA ASP A 43 -17.38 -12.60 -0.41
C ASP A 43 -17.46 -11.12 -0.02
N LYS A 44 -17.42 -10.80 1.28
CA LYS A 44 -17.49 -9.40 1.76
C LYS A 44 -16.14 -8.68 1.64
N CYS A 45 -15.03 -9.38 1.39
CA CYS A 45 -13.73 -8.76 1.18
C CYS A 45 -13.77 -7.66 0.10
N ALA A 46 -14.54 -7.87 -0.97
CA ALA A 46 -14.65 -6.93 -2.09
C ALA A 46 -15.10 -5.52 -1.64
N SER A 47 -15.98 -5.44 -0.63
CA SER A 47 -16.48 -4.16 -0.11
C SER A 47 -15.40 -3.28 0.53
N TYR A 48 -14.26 -3.88 0.93
CA TYR A 48 -13.15 -3.17 1.58
C TYR A 48 -12.04 -2.77 0.62
N LEU A 49 -12.04 -3.24 -0.63
CA LEU A 49 -10.93 -3.08 -1.57
C LEU A 49 -11.00 -1.82 -2.44
N ASN A 50 -12.15 -1.14 -2.49
CA ASN A 50 -12.33 0.17 -3.13
C ASN A 50 -11.72 0.29 -4.55
N GLY A 51 -12.02 -0.68 -5.43
CA GLY A 51 -11.53 -0.68 -6.81
C GLY A 51 -10.13 -1.28 -7.01
N ALA A 52 -9.45 -1.72 -5.94
CA ALA A 52 -8.17 -2.41 -6.07
C ALA A 52 -8.29 -3.70 -6.90
N ARG A 53 -7.23 -4.05 -7.63
CA ARG A 53 -7.14 -5.31 -8.37
C ARG A 53 -6.95 -6.47 -7.40
N PHE A 54 -7.87 -7.43 -7.39
CA PHE A 54 -7.79 -8.60 -6.51
C PHE A 54 -8.22 -9.89 -7.17
N GLU A 55 -7.89 -10.99 -6.52
CA GLU A 55 -8.39 -12.34 -6.78
C GLU A 55 -8.59 -13.02 -5.41
N ILE A 56 -9.74 -13.65 -5.20
CA ILE A 56 -9.98 -14.46 -4.01
C ILE A 56 -9.43 -15.85 -4.29
N ILE A 57 -8.48 -16.30 -3.48
CA ILE A 57 -7.84 -17.61 -3.58
C ILE A 57 -7.70 -18.13 -2.15
N ASP A 58 -8.22 -19.34 -1.90
CA ASP A 58 -7.88 -20.08 -0.68
C ASP A 58 -6.44 -20.59 -0.78
N TRP A 59 -5.50 -19.67 -0.61
CA TRP A 59 -4.09 -19.93 -0.82
C TRP A 59 -3.47 -20.77 0.31
N LEU A 60 -4.18 -20.99 1.43
CA LEU A 60 -3.78 -21.92 2.47
C LEU A 60 -3.96 -23.37 1.99
N ASN A 61 -5.14 -23.70 1.44
CA ASN A 61 -5.44 -25.04 0.97
C ASN A 61 -4.98 -25.29 -0.48
N HIS A 62 -4.81 -24.22 -1.27
CA HIS A 62 -4.42 -24.30 -2.68
C HIS A 62 -3.22 -23.40 -3.04
N PRO A 63 -2.06 -23.55 -2.37
CA PRO A 63 -0.90 -22.67 -2.57
C PRO A 63 -0.34 -22.71 -4.00
N ALA A 64 -0.54 -23.83 -4.73
CA ALA A 64 -0.12 -23.93 -6.13
C ALA A 64 -0.85 -22.94 -7.05
N GLN A 65 -2.10 -22.58 -6.76
CA GLN A 65 -2.85 -21.58 -7.51
C GLN A 65 -2.23 -20.19 -7.31
N LEU A 66 -1.89 -19.84 -6.06
CA LEU A 66 -1.22 -18.59 -5.73
C LEU A 66 0.16 -18.49 -6.42
N ILE A 67 0.98 -19.55 -6.33
CA ILE A 67 2.35 -19.57 -6.89
C ILE A 67 2.36 -19.23 -8.37
N LYS A 68 1.43 -19.79 -9.16
CA LYS A 68 1.31 -19.48 -10.60
C LYS A 68 1.09 -17.99 -10.86
N LYS A 69 0.43 -17.28 -9.94
CA LYS A 69 0.10 -15.86 -10.06
C LYS A 69 1.25 -14.97 -9.60
N ILE A 70 1.95 -15.36 -8.54
CA ILE A 70 3.00 -14.55 -7.92
C ILE A 70 4.39 -14.76 -8.52
N ILE A 71 4.58 -15.78 -9.37
CA ILE A 71 5.87 -16.07 -9.99
C ILE A 71 6.52 -14.80 -10.55
N ASN A 72 7.81 -14.61 -10.28
CA ASN A 72 8.57 -13.46 -10.76
C ASN A 72 8.06 -12.10 -10.24
N SER A 73 7.36 -12.06 -9.10
CA SER A 73 7.07 -10.78 -8.43
C SER A 73 8.35 -10.14 -7.94
N ASP A 74 8.51 -8.84 -8.16
CA ASP A 74 9.61 -8.08 -7.58
C ASP A 74 9.48 -8.08 -6.05
N PHE A 75 8.25 -7.92 -5.54
CA PHE A 75 7.94 -8.05 -4.13
C PHE A 75 6.65 -8.84 -3.90
N ALA A 76 6.70 -9.78 -2.95
CA ALA A 76 5.52 -10.34 -2.31
C ALA A 76 5.35 -9.70 -0.93
N ILE A 77 4.17 -9.15 -0.65
CA ILE A 77 3.83 -8.53 0.63
C ILE A 77 2.81 -9.44 1.32
N ILE A 78 3.10 -9.91 2.53
CA ILE A 78 2.24 -10.85 3.24
C ILE A 78 1.82 -10.30 4.59
N ASP A 79 0.52 -10.30 4.86
CA ASP A 79 -0.08 -9.99 6.16
C ASP A 79 -1.08 -11.11 6.52
N SER A 80 -0.62 -12.06 7.34
CA SER A 80 -1.41 -13.23 7.73
C SER A 80 -0.92 -13.85 9.04
N TYR A 81 -1.88 -14.13 9.94
CA TYR A 81 -1.64 -14.94 11.12
C TYR A 81 -1.86 -16.44 10.85
N LEU A 82 -2.60 -16.80 9.80
CA LEU A 82 -2.88 -18.19 9.44
C LEU A 82 -1.69 -18.90 8.76
N ALA A 83 -0.88 -18.17 8.00
CA ALA A 83 0.26 -18.75 7.29
C ALA A 83 1.35 -19.27 8.25
N GLY A 84 1.79 -20.53 8.08
CA GLY A 84 2.95 -21.08 8.80
C GLY A 84 4.29 -20.76 8.13
N ARG A 85 5.41 -21.05 8.80
CA ARG A 85 6.77 -20.82 8.29
C ARG A 85 7.01 -21.43 6.89
N GLU A 86 6.58 -22.67 6.68
CA GLU A 86 6.72 -23.39 5.41
C GLU A 86 6.08 -22.64 4.23
N PHE A 87 4.95 -21.95 4.48
CA PHE A 87 4.31 -21.13 3.46
C PHE A 87 5.20 -19.96 3.06
N TYR A 88 5.77 -19.22 4.03
CA TYR A 88 6.67 -18.10 3.74
C TYR A 88 7.93 -18.55 2.99
N GLU A 89 8.54 -19.67 3.41
CA GLU A 89 9.71 -20.27 2.73
C GLU A 89 9.39 -20.69 1.29
N LYS A 90 8.18 -21.23 1.07
CA LYS A 90 7.73 -21.58 -0.27
C LYS A 90 7.57 -20.34 -1.14
N ILE A 91 6.90 -19.31 -0.62
CA ILE A 91 6.62 -18.07 -1.38
C ILE A 91 7.90 -17.30 -1.69
N SER A 92 8.89 -17.28 -0.79
CA SER A 92 10.16 -16.59 -1.02
C SER A 92 10.93 -17.11 -2.25
N ASN A 93 10.69 -18.35 -2.69
CA ASN A 93 11.30 -18.91 -3.90
C ASN A 93 10.69 -18.39 -5.21
N PHE A 94 9.55 -17.69 -5.16
CA PHE A 94 8.81 -17.23 -6.35
C PHE A 94 8.75 -15.71 -6.50
N CYS A 95 9.39 -14.97 -5.60
CA CYS A 95 9.55 -13.53 -5.64
C CYS A 95 11.00 -13.13 -5.39
N GLU A 96 11.41 -11.95 -5.85
CA GLU A 96 12.79 -11.47 -5.61
C GLU A 96 13.02 -11.11 -4.13
N ARG A 97 12.00 -10.52 -3.49
CA ARG A 97 12.01 -10.16 -2.06
C ARG A 97 10.63 -10.31 -1.43
N LEU A 98 10.65 -10.67 -0.16
CA LEU A 98 9.47 -10.84 0.68
C LEU A 98 9.39 -9.68 1.70
N LEU A 99 8.23 -9.02 1.79
CA LEU A 99 7.88 -8.10 2.87
C LEU A 99 6.81 -8.78 3.74
N ILE A 100 7.05 -8.86 5.04
CA ILE A 100 6.15 -9.50 5.99
C ILE A 100 5.65 -8.45 6.97
N ILE A 101 4.33 -8.32 7.10
CA ILE A 101 3.73 -7.52 8.16
C ILE A 101 3.58 -8.41 9.39
N ASP A 102 4.27 -8.06 10.46
CA ASP A 102 4.19 -8.79 11.72
C ASP A 102 4.33 -7.84 12.90
N ASP A 103 3.35 -7.86 13.79
CA ASP A 103 3.25 -6.97 14.94
C ASP A 103 3.52 -7.67 16.28
N ASN A 104 3.78 -8.98 16.28
CA ASN A 104 3.94 -9.75 17.52
C ASN A 104 5.12 -10.74 17.54
N LEU A 105 6.01 -10.72 16.53
CA LEU A 105 7.15 -11.65 16.43
C LEU A 105 6.69 -13.11 16.46
N ARG A 106 5.70 -13.43 15.62
CA ARG A 106 4.95 -14.70 15.72
C ARG A 106 5.81 -15.94 15.54
N ILE A 107 6.69 -15.91 14.53
CA ILE A 107 7.47 -17.06 14.07
C ILE A 107 8.85 -16.61 13.56
N ASP A 108 9.76 -17.58 13.40
CA ASP A 108 11.03 -17.39 12.70
C ASP A 108 10.79 -17.44 11.19
N TYR A 109 10.65 -16.26 10.58
CA TYR A 109 10.44 -16.07 9.15
C TYR A 109 11.71 -16.37 8.34
N PRO A 110 11.62 -16.69 7.03
CA PRO A 110 12.78 -16.71 6.13
C PRO A 110 13.35 -15.30 5.89
N GLU A 111 14.50 -15.21 5.21
CA GLU A 111 15.12 -13.93 4.82
C GLU A 111 14.10 -13.01 4.15
N SER A 112 13.85 -11.87 4.78
CA SER A 112 12.74 -10.99 4.41
C SER A 112 12.94 -9.58 4.98
N ILE A 113 12.11 -8.67 4.49
CA ILE A 113 11.90 -7.37 5.09
C ILE A 113 10.73 -7.52 6.08
N ILE A 114 10.94 -7.23 7.35
CA ILE A 114 9.89 -7.26 8.37
C ILE A 114 9.37 -5.84 8.61
N LEU A 115 8.07 -5.65 8.41
CA LEU A 115 7.35 -4.42 8.72
C LEU A 115 6.57 -4.61 10.03
N ASN A 116 7.04 -3.92 11.07
CA ASN A 116 6.30 -3.78 12.32
C ASN A 116 6.08 -2.30 12.62
N GLY A 117 4.92 -1.80 12.22
CA GLY A 117 4.52 -0.41 12.46
C GLY A 117 4.05 -0.11 13.88
N THR A 118 4.06 -1.09 14.80
CA THR A 118 3.55 -0.83 16.15
C THR A 118 4.44 0.14 16.91
N ILE A 119 3.82 0.89 17.82
CA ILE A 119 4.58 1.73 18.75
C ILE A 119 5.55 0.84 19.54
N ASN A 120 6.82 1.27 19.64
CA ASN A 120 7.88 0.56 20.35
C ASN A 120 8.35 -0.75 19.68
N ALA A 121 7.97 -1.00 18.43
CA ALA A 121 8.46 -2.14 17.65
C ALA A 121 9.99 -2.21 17.55
N GLU A 122 10.68 -1.07 17.66
CA GLU A 122 12.14 -0.96 17.63
C GLU A 122 12.81 -1.73 18.78
N ASN A 123 12.08 -1.93 19.88
CA ASN A 123 12.56 -2.60 21.09
C ASN A 123 12.15 -4.08 21.16
N PHE A 124 11.50 -4.61 20.13
CA PHE A 124 11.21 -6.04 20.06
C PHE A 124 12.51 -6.83 19.89
N PRO A 125 12.60 -8.06 20.42
CA PRO A 125 13.81 -8.87 20.39
C PRO A 125 14.02 -9.55 19.03
N TYR A 126 14.05 -8.76 17.94
CA TYR A 126 14.31 -9.24 16.59
C TYR A 126 15.73 -9.83 16.50
N GLN A 127 15.83 -11.05 15.96
CA GLN A 127 17.11 -11.66 15.64
C GLN A 127 17.68 -11.00 14.39
N LYS A 128 18.75 -10.20 14.55
CA LYS A 128 19.44 -9.52 13.44
C LYS A 128 20.33 -10.50 12.67
N LYS A 129 19.70 -11.35 11.86
CA LYS A 129 20.36 -12.29 10.95
C LYS A 129 20.75 -11.59 9.64
N THR A 130 21.79 -12.08 8.96
CA THR A 130 22.13 -11.64 7.60
C THR A 130 20.94 -11.88 6.65
N GLY A 131 20.68 -10.95 5.74
CA GLY A 131 19.59 -11.05 4.77
C GLY A 131 18.23 -10.52 5.28
N TYR A 132 18.13 -10.15 6.56
CA TYR A 132 16.92 -9.55 7.13
C TYR A 132 17.02 -8.04 7.17
N GLU A 133 15.91 -7.39 6.85
CA GLU A 133 15.78 -5.94 6.94
C GLU A 133 14.54 -5.61 7.76
N PHE A 134 14.54 -4.48 8.47
CA PHE A 134 13.48 -4.15 9.42
C PHE A 134 12.99 -2.72 9.22
N LEU A 135 11.67 -2.58 9.05
CA LEU A 135 10.94 -1.32 9.04
C LEU A 135 10.11 -1.28 10.33
N LEU A 136 10.71 -0.71 11.38
CA LEU A 136 10.18 -0.76 12.75
C LEU A 136 9.71 0.60 13.22
N GLY A 137 8.63 0.59 13.98
CA GLY A 137 8.16 1.76 14.71
C GLY A 137 6.97 2.43 14.03
N SER A 138 6.34 3.32 14.79
CA SER A 138 5.10 3.98 14.40
C SER A 138 5.24 4.93 13.21
N GLU A 139 6.45 5.20 12.73
CA GLU A 139 6.68 5.93 11.48
C GLU A 139 6.36 5.09 10.23
N TYR A 140 6.38 3.75 10.32
CA TYR A 140 6.10 2.84 9.20
C TYR A 140 4.69 2.24 9.23
N ILE A 141 3.85 2.60 10.22
CA ILE A 141 2.50 2.04 10.35
C ILE A 141 1.65 2.31 9.09
N PRO A 142 1.10 1.27 8.44
CA PRO A 142 0.15 1.48 7.35
C PRO A 142 -1.21 1.92 7.92
N ILE A 143 -1.67 3.10 7.52
CA ILE A 143 -2.96 3.67 7.94
C ILE A 143 -3.73 4.04 6.69
N ARG A 144 -5.04 3.78 6.67
CA ARG A 144 -5.94 4.04 5.54
C ARG A 144 -5.72 5.42 4.90
N LYS A 145 -5.69 5.48 3.56
CA LYS A 145 -5.39 6.69 2.76
C LYS A 145 -6.08 7.99 3.20
N PRO A 146 -7.37 8.01 3.62
CA PRO A 146 -7.97 9.24 4.09
C PRO A 146 -7.21 9.91 5.23
N PHE A 147 -6.50 9.17 6.07
CA PHE A 147 -5.72 9.74 7.18
C PHE A 147 -4.36 10.31 6.76
N TRP A 148 -3.90 10.03 5.54
CA TRP A 148 -2.68 10.63 5.01
C TRP A 148 -2.85 12.15 4.94
N ASP A 149 -1.73 12.85 5.11
CA ASP A 149 -1.67 14.32 5.02
C ASP A 149 -2.71 15.03 5.90
N SER A 150 -3.08 14.41 7.03
CA SER A 150 -4.08 14.97 7.94
C SER A 150 -3.68 16.36 8.41
N ALA A 151 -4.59 17.31 8.22
CA ALA A 151 -4.39 18.71 8.58
C ALA A 151 -4.09 18.88 10.07
N GLN A 152 -3.49 20.02 10.41
CA GLN A 152 -3.28 20.38 11.80
C GLN A 152 -4.62 20.53 12.53
N ARG A 153 -4.75 19.88 13.68
CA ARG A 153 -5.95 19.94 14.52
C ARG A 153 -6.15 21.32 15.13
N LYS A 154 -7.39 21.80 15.07
CA LYS A 154 -7.88 22.92 15.88
C LYS A 154 -8.55 22.36 17.13
N TYR A 155 -8.34 23.02 18.27
CA TYR A 155 -8.90 22.60 19.55
C TYR A 155 -9.88 23.66 20.04
N ASN A 156 -11.12 23.25 20.31
CA ASN A 156 -12.13 24.15 20.87
C ASN A 156 -11.82 24.46 22.34
N LYS A 157 -12.32 25.59 22.87
CA LYS A 157 -12.14 25.94 24.29
C LYS A 157 -12.84 24.92 25.21
N GLU A 158 -14.06 24.55 24.85
CA GLU A 158 -14.90 23.61 25.58
C GLU A 158 -14.98 22.26 24.86
N ILE A 159 -15.45 21.24 25.56
CA ILE A 159 -15.78 19.93 24.98
C ILE A 159 -17.26 20.00 24.58
N LYS A 160 -17.54 19.99 23.28
CA LYS A 160 -18.91 20.03 22.73
C LYS A 160 -19.22 18.82 21.88
N ASN A 161 -18.22 18.14 21.35
CA ASN A 161 -18.38 16.93 20.55
C ASN A 161 -17.54 15.81 21.14
N ILE A 162 -18.17 14.67 21.49
CA ILE A 162 -17.48 13.51 22.05
C ILE A 162 -17.75 12.32 21.16
N LEU A 163 -16.71 11.64 20.70
CA LEU A 163 -16.84 10.41 19.90
C LEU A 163 -16.54 9.19 20.77
N ILE A 164 -17.41 8.20 20.72
CA ILE A 164 -17.28 6.92 21.42
C ILE A 164 -17.22 5.82 20.35
N THR A 165 -16.14 5.03 20.36
CA THR A 165 -15.95 3.93 19.41
C THR A 165 -15.09 2.81 20.00
N PHE A 166 -15.66 1.64 20.25
CA PHE A 166 -14.92 0.47 20.76
C PHE A 166 -14.57 -0.54 19.65
N GLY A 167 -14.49 -0.05 18.41
CA GLY A 167 -14.20 -0.87 17.23
C GLY A 167 -15.42 -1.64 16.70
N GLY A 168 -15.23 -2.35 15.59
CA GLY A 168 -16.33 -2.92 14.80
C GLY A 168 -17.16 -4.03 15.46
N GLN A 169 -16.72 -4.59 16.58
CA GLN A 169 -17.46 -5.64 17.30
C GLN A 169 -17.88 -5.25 18.72
N ASP A 170 -17.29 -4.19 19.31
CA ASP A 170 -17.51 -3.80 20.72
C ASP A 170 -17.64 -5.03 21.66
N VAL A 171 -16.58 -5.85 21.67
CA VAL A 171 -16.56 -7.20 22.27
C VAL A 171 -16.87 -7.25 23.78
N ARG A 172 -16.83 -6.11 24.46
CA ARG A 172 -17.13 -5.96 25.90
C ARG A 172 -18.40 -5.14 26.18
N ASN A 173 -19.15 -4.77 25.14
CA ASN A 173 -20.37 -3.97 25.23
C ASN A 173 -20.16 -2.64 25.99
N LEU A 174 -19.01 -1.99 25.79
CA LEU A 174 -18.64 -0.78 26.53
C LEU A 174 -19.29 0.49 25.98
N THR A 175 -19.77 0.48 24.73
CA THR A 175 -20.32 1.67 24.08
C THR A 175 -21.49 2.26 24.87
N ILE A 176 -22.47 1.43 25.24
CA ILE A 176 -23.68 1.85 25.97
C ILE A 176 -23.37 2.44 27.35
N PRO A 177 -22.64 1.75 28.24
CA PRO A 177 -22.40 2.27 29.57
C PRO A 177 -21.48 3.51 29.53
N VAL A 178 -20.62 3.67 28.52
CA VAL A 178 -19.85 4.91 28.31
C VAL A 178 -20.72 6.04 27.77
N VAL A 179 -21.67 5.78 26.86
CA VAL A 179 -22.64 6.80 26.41
C VAL A 179 -23.43 7.36 27.60
N LYS A 180 -23.90 6.49 28.50
CA LYS A 180 -24.61 6.91 29.72
C LYS A 180 -23.73 7.80 30.61
N LEU A 181 -22.52 7.35 30.91
CA LEU A 181 -21.55 8.12 31.70
C LEU A 181 -21.26 9.51 31.08
N VAL A 182 -21.06 9.56 29.76
CA VAL A 182 -20.78 10.82 29.07
C VAL A 182 -21.99 11.74 29.06
N GLY A 183 -23.19 11.20 28.86
CA GLY A 183 -24.44 11.97 28.89
C GLY A 183 -24.72 12.62 30.24
N GLU A 184 -24.31 11.98 31.35
CA GLU A 184 -24.37 12.56 32.69
C GLU A 184 -23.33 13.66 32.92
N ILE A 185 -22.09 13.46 32.45
CA ILE A 185 -20.99 14.42 32.67
C ILE A 185 -21.09 15.65 31.75
N TYR A 186 -21.59 15.45 30.52
CA TYR A 186 -21.67 16.46 29.46
C TYR A 186 -23.08 16.49 28.83
N PRO A 187 -24.11 16.94 29.58
CA PRO A 187 -25.50 16.91 29.11
C PRO A 187 -25.78 17.79 27.88
N GLU A 188 -24.92 18.78 27.62
CA GLU A 188 -25.03 19.69 26.47
C GLU A 188 -24.11 19.31 25.29
N ALA A 189 -23.29 18.26 25.42
CA ALA A 189 -22.40 17.83 24.35
C ALA A 189 -23.11 16.93 23.36
N VAL A 190 -22.75 17.04 22.09
CA VAL A 190 -23.13 16.07 21.05
C VAL A 190 -22.29 14.82 21.21
N ILE A 191 -22.94 13.69 21.46
CA ILE A 191 -22.29 12.39 21.59
C ILE A 191 -22.43 11.64 20.27
N HIS A 192 -21.30 11.37 19.63
CA HIS A 192 -21.22 10.53 18.44
C HIS A 192 -20.83 9.12 18.87
N ALA A 193 -21.71 8.14 18.72
CA ALA A 193 -21.45 6.77 19.14
C ALA A 193 -21.46 5.83 17.93
N VAL A 194 -20.32 5.16 17.69
CA VAL A 194 -20.14 4.22 16.60
C VAL A 194 -20.31 2.80 17.14
N PHE A 195 -21.27 2.06 16.57
CA PHE A 195 -21.62 0.72 17.03
C PHE A 195 -21.14 -0.36 16.06
N GLY A 196 -20.56 -1.42 16.64
CA GLY A 196 -20.46 -2.71 15.99
C GLY A 196 -21.83 -3.38 15.98
N ASN A 197 -22.23 -3.92 14.83
CA ASN A 197 -23.51 -4.58 14.50
C ASN A 197 -24.29 -5.11 15.74
N LYS A 198 -25.22 -4.31 16.30
CA LYS A 198 -26.02 -4.64 17.50
C LYS A 198 -27.47 -4.14 17.41
N GLU A 199 -28.33 -4.78 18.20
CA GLU A 199 -29.79 -4.64 18.23
C GLU A 199 -30.28 -3.22 18.59
N ASN A 200 -31.35 -2.80 17.91
CA ASN A 200 -31.88 -1.43 17.91
C ASN A 200 -32.55 -0.98 19.23
N GLY A 201 -32.96 -1.89 20.10
CA GLY A 201 -33.85 -1.57 21.23
C GLY A 201 -33.23 -0.70 22.34
N GLU A 202 -31.96 -0.91 22.69
CA GLU A 202 -31.28 -0.06 23.69
C GLU A 202 -30.83 1.28 23.11
N ILE A 203 -30.58 1.34 21.80
CA ILE A 203 -30.19 2.56 21.09
C ILE A 203 -31.33 3.59 21.15
N GLU A 204 -32.57 3.18 20.88
CA GLU A 204 -33.72 4.09 20.94
C GLU A 204 -33.92 4.66 22.35
N LYS A 205 -33.79 3.85 23.40
CA LYS A 205 -33.85 4.33 24.80
C LYS A 205 -32.80 5.39 25.11
N LEU A 206 -31.58 5.25 24.56
CA LEU A 206 -30.52 6.23 24.76
C LEU A 206 -30.80 7.54 24.01
N LYS A 207 -31.42 7.48 22.82
CA LYS A 207 -31.85 8.68 22.08
C LYS A 207 -32.97 9.44 22.82
N GLU A 208 -33.86 8.71 23.50
CA GLU A 208 -34.89 9.32 24.34
C GLU A 208 -34.31 9.95 25.61
N LEU A 209 -33.34 9.28 26.24
CA LEU A 209 -32.76 9.72 27.51
C LEU A 209 -31.80 10.91 27.36
N TYR A 210 -31.11 11.01 26.21
CA TYR A 210 -30.08 12.03 25.98
C TYR A 210 -30.36 12.79 24.68
N LYS A 211 -30.51 14.11 24.80
CA LYS A 211 -31.02 14.98 23.74
C LYS A 211 -30.19 14.99 22.44
N ASP A 212 -28.87 14.85 22.56
CA ASP A 212 -27.93 15.05 21.44
C ASP A 212 -26.99 13.85 21.20
N VAL A 213 -27.54 12.63 21.12
CA VAL A 213 -26.77 11.41 20.79
C VAL A 213 -27.03 10.95 19.35
N LYS A 214 -25.95 10.84 18.58
CA LYS A 214 -25.95 10.38 17.18
C LYS A 214 -25.30 9.00 17.09
N PHE A 215 -26.01 8.06 16.48
CA PHE A 215 -25.58 6.67 16.33
C PHE A 215 -25.12 6.41 14.90
N TYR A 216 -23.99 5.73 14.75
CA TYR A 216 -23.39 5.42 13.46
C TYR A 216 -23.05 3.94 13.35
N ASN A 217 -23.20 3.37 12.15
CA ASN A 217 -22.75 2.03 11.79
C ASN A 217 -22.04 2.08 10.43
N LEU A 218 -21.20 1.08 10.14
CA LEU A 218 -20.57 0.86 8.83
C LEU A 218 -19.88 2.10 8.21
N LEU A 219 -19.29 2.95 9.05
CA LEU A 219 -18.60 4.15 8.58
C LEU A 219 -17.37 3.79 7.74
N ASN A 220 -17.25 4.43 6.58
CA ASN A 220 -16.04 4.34 5.78
C ASN A 220 -14.89 5.16 6.42
N ALA A 221 -13.69 5.01 5.87
CA ALA A 221 -12.48 5.65 6.40
C ALA A 221 -12.53 7.19 6.38
N GLN A 222 -13.21 7.80 5.40
CA GLN A 222 -13.37 9.24 5.32
C GLN A 222 -14.34 9.75 6.39
N GLN A 223 -15.49 9.11 6.53
CA GLN A 223 -16.52 9.49 7.51
C GLN A 223 -16.01 9.40 8.96
N ILE A 224 -15.29 8.33 9.30
CA ILE A 224 -14.74 8.19 10.66
C ILE A 224 -13.61 9.21 10.91
N LYS A 225 -12.79 9.55 9.90
CA LYS A 225 -11.81 10.65 10.00
C LYS A 225 -12.50 11.97 10.30
N GLU A 226 -13.60 12.29 9.62
CA GLU A 226 -14.37 13.52 9.84
C GLU A 226 -14.93 13.60 11.26
N LEU A 227 -15.47 12.48 11.78
CA LEU A 227 -15.91 12.40 13.17
C LEU A 227 -14.76 12.60 14.16
N MET A 228 -13.60 11.97 13.92
CA MET A 228 -12.41 12.15 14.76
C MET A 228 -11.94 13.61 14.77
N LEU A 229 -11.91 14.27 13.61
CA LEU A 229 -11.54 15.68 13.50
C LEU A 229 -12.55 16.61 14.21
N THR A 230 -13.83 16.27 14.15
CA THR A 230 -14.91 17.02 14.81
C THR A 230 -14.90 16.84 16.34
N ALA A 231 -14.62 15.64 16.84
CA ALA A 231 -14.67 15.32 18.26
C ALA A 231 -13.58 16.02 19.07
N ASP A 232 -13.95 16.69 20.16
CA ASP A 232 -13.01 17.33 21.09
C ASP A 232 -12.21 16.33 21.92
N VAL A 233 -12.83 15.20 22.24
CA VAL A 233 -12.25 14.04 22.92
C VAL A 233 -12.88 12.77 22.37
N VAL A 234 -12.08 11.71 22.25
CA VAL A 234 -12.52 10.37 21.83
C VAL A 234 -12.39 9.39 22.99
N ILE A 235 -13.36 8.51 23.16
CA ILE A 235 -13.27 7.35 24.05
C ILE A 235 -13.27 6.10 23.19
N THR A 236 -12.21 5.29 23.30
CA THR A 236 -11.96 4.18 22.37
C THR A 236 -11.39 2.94 23.04
N ALA A 237 -11.51 1.80 22.36
CA ALA A 237 -10.65 0.65 22.62
C ALA A 237 -9.17 0.97 22.29
N ALA A 238 -8.23 0.29 22.94
CA ALA A 238 -6.79 0.48 22.78
C ALA A 238 -6.19 -0.27 21.56
N GLY A 239 -6.91 -0.28 20.43
CA GLY A 239 -6.54 -0.96 19.20
C GLY A 239 -5.89 -0.05 18.15
N GLN A 240 -6.02 -0.45 16.88
CA GLN A 240 -5.45 0.27 15.73
C GLN A 240 -6.01 1.70 15.56
N THR A 241 -7.22 1.97 16.07
CA THR A 241 -7.83 3.31 16.11
C THR A 241 -6.92 4.35 16.77
N LEU A 242 -6.05 3.94 17.71
CA LEU A 242 -5.10 4.86 18.35
C LEU A 242 -4.12 5.49 17.37
N TYR A 243 -3.69 4.77 16.33
CA TYR A 243 -2.79 5.34 15.32
C TYR A 243 -3.50 6.41 14.48
N GLU A 244 -4.77 6.19 14.14
CA GLU A 244 -5.61 7.17 13.42
C GLU A 244 -5.89 8.42 14.27
N LEU A 245 -6.15 8.23 15.56
CA LEU A 245 -6.31 9.31 16.52
C LEU A 245 -5.00 10.07 16.74
N ALA A 246 -3.86 9.38 16.74
CA ALA A 246 -2.54 10.00 16.82
C ALA A 246 -2.28 10.89 15.59
N VAL A 247 -2.55 10.41 14.37
CA VAL A 247 -2.39 11.18 13.12
C VAL A 247 -3.28 12.41 13.08
N THR A 248 -4.54 12.27 13.50
CA THR A 248 -5.49 13.39 13.58
C THR A 248 -5.22 14.31 14.78
N GLY A 249 -4.29 13.94 15.67
CA GLY A 249 -3.98 14.67 16.90
C GLY A 249 -5.16 14.74 17.86
N THR A 250 -6.05 13.76 17.83
CA THR A 250 -7.31 13.80 18.57
C THR A 250 -7.10 13.30 20.01
N PRO A 251 -7.38 14.12 21.04
CA PRO A 251 -7.25 13.71 22.44
C PRO A 251 -8.13 12.50 22.74
N SER A 252 -7.58 11.51 23.42
CA SER A 252 -8.22 10.21 23.54
C SER A 252 -8.12 9.62 24.95
N VAL A 253 -9.23 9.05 25.42
CA VAL A 253 -9.28 8.11 26.55
C VAL A 253 -9.35 6.71 25.95
N ALA A 254 -8.40 5.85 26.28
CA ALA A 254 -8.29 4.53 25.69
C ALA A 254 -8.43 3.44 26.75
N VAL A 255 -9.27 2.44 26.44
CA VAL A 255 -9.55 1.30 27.32
C VAL A 255 -9.00 0.04 26.66
N VAL A 256 -8.15 -0.67 27.39
CA VAL A 256 -7.68 -2.01 27.02
C VAL A 256 -8.85 -2.97 27.15
N VAL A 257 -9.23 -3.61 26.04
CA VAL A 257 -10.35 -4.59 26.00
C VAL A 257 -9.89 -6.03 25.73
N ALA A 258 -8.62 -6.19 25.36
CA ALA A 258 -7.97 -7.47 25.06
C ALA A 258 -6.49 -7.46 25.51
N ASP A 259 -5.95 -8.63 25.84
CA ASP A 259 -4.59 -8.75 26.40
C ASP A 259 -3.48 -8.30 25.43
N ASN A 260 -3.70 -8.48 24.12
CA ASN A 260 -2.76 -8.07 23.09
C ASN A 260 -2.61 -6.53 22.95
N GLN A 261 -3.43 -5.73 23.64
CA GLN A 261 -3.36 -4.26 23.64
C GLN A 261 -2.53 -3.70 24.80
N LYS A 262 -2.16 -4.52 25.80
CA LYS A 262 -1.52 -4.07 27.05
C LYS A 262 -0.17 -3.38 26.82
N ASN A 263 0.69 -3.94 25.97
CA ASN A 263 2.01 -3.34 25.73
C ASN A 263 1.88 -2.01 24.98
N ASN A 264 1.02 -1.96 23.96
CA ASN A 264 0.82 -0.76 23.15
C ASN A 264 0.27 0.41 23.98
N ILE A 265 -0.70 0.18 24.87
CA ILE A 265 -1.26 1.27 25.70
C ILE A 265 -0.22 1.89 26.65
N LEU A 266 0.69 1.07 27.18
CA LEU A 266 1.75 1.53 28.08
C LEU A 266 2.71 2.45 27.32
N GLU A 267 3.11 2.05 26.12
CA GLU A 267 3.98 2.85 25.27
C GLU A 267 3.30 4.13 24.76
N TRP A 268 2.01 4.08 24.45
CA TRP A 268 1.23 5.27 24.14
C TRP A 268 1.14 6.25 25.31
N SER A 269 1.00 5.74 26.53
CA SER A 269 0.98 6.57 27.74
C SER A 269 2.36 7.20 27.99
N LYS A 270 3.45 6.42 27.87
CA LYS A 270 4.84 6.92 27.96
C LYS A 270 5.15 7.99 26.93
N SER A 271 4.59 7.87 25.72
CA SER A 271 4.75 8.87 24.66
C SER A 271 4.09 10.22 24.97
N GLY A 272 3.16 10.25 25.95
CA GLY A 272 2.34 11.40 26.29
C GLY A 272 1.12 11.61 25.40
N PHE A 273 0.86 10.71 24.43
CA PHE A 273 -0.37 10.72 23.63
C PHE A 273 -1.59 10.37 24.49
N LEU A 274 -1.46 9.39 25.38
CA LEU A 274 -2.46 9.03 26.38
C LEU A 274 -2.02 9.50 27.77
N ILE A 275 -2.98 9.74 28.67
CA ILE A 275 -2.69 10.13 30.06
C ILE A 275 -2.22 8.91 30.85
N GLU A 276 -3.06 7.90 30.94
CA GLU A 276 -2.81 6.67 31.68
C GLU A 276 -3.66 5.52 31.10
N PRO A 277 -3.20 4.26 31.21
CA PRO A 277 -3.96 3.11 30.74
C PRO A 277 -5.19 2.84 31.61
N ILE A 278 -6.30 2.45 30.97
CA ILE A 278 -7.51 1.97 31.63
C ILE A 278 -7.77 0.53 31.17
N PHE A 279 -8.10 -0.38 32.09
CA PHE A 279 -8.43 -1.76 31.74
C PHE A 279 -9.92 -2.03 31.98
N TYR A 280 -10.58 -2.67 31.02
CA TYR A 280 -12.03 -2.88 31.05
C TYR A 280 -12.52 -3.67 32.28
N ASN A 281 -11.66 -4.53 32.83
CA ASN A 281 -11.96 -5.43 33.94
C ASN A 281 -11.64 -4.83 35.32
N GLU A 282 -11.14 -3.60 35.38
CA GLU A 282 -10.95 -2.90 36.65
C GLU A 282 -12.28 -2.42 37.21
N ILE A 283 -12.50 -2.62 38.51
CA ILE A 283 -13.72 -2.18 39.23
C ILE A 283 -13.97 -0.68 39.03
N ASN A 284 -12.91 0.11 38.93
CA ASN A 284 -12.97 1.56 38.75
C ASN A 284 -12.82 2.03 37.29
N CYS A 285 -13.00 1.15 36.29
CA CYS A 285 -12.87 1.50 34.86
C CYS A 285 -13.67 2.77 34.49
N MET A 286 -14.97 2.80 34.79
CA MET A 286 -15.82 3.98 34.48
C MET A 286 -15.41 5.23 35.24
N LYS A 287 -15.00 5.08 36.50
CA LYS A 287 -14.49 6.18 37.31
C LYS A 287 -13.21 6.77 36.69
N LYS A 288 -12.27 5.93 36.23
CA LYS A 288 -11.06 6.38 35.54
C LYS A 288 -11.37 7.10 34.22
N ILE A 289 -12.36 6.61 33.45
CA ILE A 289 -12.82 7.30 32.24
C ILE A 289 -13.33 8.70 32.59
N ALA A 290 -14.19 8.82 33.60
CA ALA A 290 -14.72 10.10 34.06
C ALA A 290 -13.60 11.05 34.54
N GLU A 291 -12.64 10.56 35.32
CA GLU A 291 -11.49 11.33 35.80
C GLU A 291 -10.63 11.86 34.65
N GLN A 292 -10.33 11.03 33.64
CA GLN A 292 -9.58 11.48 32.46
C GLN A 292 -10.37 12.50 31.63
N LEU A 293 -11.69 12.33 31.49
CA LEU A 293 -12.54 13.32 30.84
C LEU A 293 -12.52 14.68 31.56
N GLN A 294 -12.48 14.69 32.90
CA GLN A 294 -12.31 15.93 33.67
C GLN A 294 -10.95 16.58 33.39
N LYS A 295 -9.86 15.79 33.33
CA LYS A 295 -8.52 16.29 32.97
C LYS A 295 -8.53 16.96 31.59
N PHE A 296 -9.26 16.41 30.61
CA PHE A 296 -9.36 16.97 29.26
C PHE A 296 -10.17 18.26 29.11
N LYS A 297 -10.85 18.74 30.17
CA LYS A 297 -11.36 20.13 30.19
C LYS A 297 -10.25 21.15 29.96
N SER A 298 -9.00 20.83 30.33
CA SER A 298 -7.84 21.61 29.95
C SER A 298 -7.53 21.50 28.45
N ILE A 299 -7.75 22.60 27.72
CA ILE A 299 -7.32 22.72 26.31
C ILE A 299 -5.81 22.53 26.16
N GLY A 300 -5.01 22.94 27.16
CA GLY A 300 -3.56 22.76 27.15
C GLY A 300 -3.16 21.29 27.16
N LEU A 301 -3.84 20.47 27.97
CA LEU A 301 -3.61 19.02 28.00
C LEU A 301 -4.03 18.37 26.69
N ARG A 302 -5.20 18.73 26.14
CA ARG A 302 -5.66 18.24 24.82
C ARG A 302 -4.63 18.53 23.72
N LYS A 303 -4.11 19.76 23.66
CA LYS A 303 -3.05 20.16 22.71
C LYS A 303 -1.76 19.36 22.91
N LYS A 304 -1.33 19.16 24.16
CA LYS A 304 -0.12 18.40 24.50
C LYS A 304 -0.24 16.94 24.03
N CYS A 305 -1.33 16.26 24.38
CA CYS A 305 -1.59 14.88 23.99
C CYS A 305 -1.68 14.73 22.47
N GLY A 306 -2.49 15.57 21.80
CA GLY A 306 -2.62 15.51 20.35
C GLY A 306 -1.32 15.80 19.61
N SER A 307 -0.49 16.74 20.11
CA SER A 307 0.85 16.97 19.55
C SER A 307 1.79 15.78 19.77
N ALA A 308 1.72 15.10 20.91
CA ALA A 308 2.52 13.91 21.18
C ALA A 308 2.15 12.77 20.23
N GLY A 309 0.85 12.54 19.98
CA GLY A 309 0.37 11.59 18.99
C GLY A 309 0.90 11.87 17.59
N ARG A 310 0.76 13.10 17.09
CA ARG A 310 1.24 13.48 15.75
C ARG A 310 2.76 13.41 15.58
N LYS A 311 3.52 13.56 16.67
CA LYS A 311 4.98 13.35 16.66
C LYS A 311 5.35 11.88 16.49
N LYS A 312 4.49 10.95 16.92
CA LYS A 312 4.70 9.51 16.77
C LYS A 312 4.18 8.97 15.46
N VAL A 313 3.11 9.56 14.92
CA VAL A 313 2.49 9.11 13.67
C VAL A 313 2.09 10.31 12.82
N ASP A 314 2.66 10.41 11.63
CA ASP A 314 2.43 11.51 10.69
C ASP A 314 1.58 11.11 9.47
N GLY A 315 1.17 9.83 9.41
CA GLY A 315 0.35 9.29 8.32
C GLY A 315 1.13 8.93 7.06
N GLN A 316 2.48 8.99 7.06
CA GLN A 316 3.30 8.71 5.87
C GLN A 316 3.85 7.28 5.81
N GLY A 317 3.49 6.41 6.75
CA GLY A 317 4.10 5.08 6.90
C GLY A 317 4.02 4.22 5.64
N SER A 318 2.86 4.16 4.97
CA SER A 318 2.74 3.41 3.72
C SER A 318 3.61 3.96 2.59
N ARG A 319 3.73 5.29 2.47
CA ARG A 319 4.62 5.91 1.47
C ARG A 319 6.08 5.61 1.78
N ARG A 320 6.51 5.66 3.05
CA ARG A 320 7.87 5.26 3.47
C ARG A 320 8.18 3.81 3.08
N VAL A 321 7.27 2.89 3.37
CA VAL A 321 7.43 1.47 3.02
C VAL A 321 7.59 1.32 1.50
N VAL A 322 6.72 1.94 0.70
CA VAL A 322 6.79 1.85 -0.77
C VAL A 322 8.07 2.47 -1.31
N SER A 323 8.47 3.65 -0.83
CA SER A 323 9.73 4.29 -1.22
C SER A 323 10.93 3.41 -0.92
N TYR A 324 10.95 2.77 0.25
CA TYR A 324 12.00 1.81 0.62
C TYR A 324 12.06 0.61 -0.33
N LEU A 325 10.91 0.02 -0.71
CA LEU A 325 10.88 -1.10 -1.65
C LEU A 325 11.37 -0.69 -3.06
N ILE A 326 11.00 0.51 -3.52
CA ILE A 326 11.51 1.07 -4.79
C ILE A 326 13.02 1.29 -4.71
N GLU A 327 13.52 1.85 -3.60
CA GLU A 327 14.95 2.03 -3.38
C GLU A 327 15.70 0.70 -3.45
N ARG A 328 15.18 -0.35 -2.82
CA ARG A 328 15.78 -1.70 -2.86
C ARG A 328 15.82 -2.26 -4.27
N LYS A 329 14.75 -2.09 -5.05
CA LYS A 329 14.73 -2.49 -6.47
C LYS A 329 15.80 -1.73 -7.27
N CYS A 330 15.85 -0.42 -7.11
CA CYS A 330 16.83 0.44 -7.79
C CYS A 330 18.26 0.21 -7.30
N ALA A 331 18.51 -0.23 -6.06
CA ALA A 331 19.86 -0.53 -5.59
C ALA A 331 20.52 -1.64 -6.44
N VAL A 332 19.73 -2.66 -6.79
CA VAL A 332 20.13 -3.81 -7.60
C VAL A 332 20.15 -3.46 -9.09
N ASP A 333 19.02 -2.95 -9.60
CA ASP A 333 18.83 -2.81 -11.05
C ASP A 333 19.26 -1.46 -11.61
N LYS A 334 19.34 -0.43 -10.75
CA LYS A 334 19.48 1.00 -11.06
C LYS A 334 18.22 1.68 -11.59
N PHE A 335 17.15 0.92 -11.80
CA PHE A 335 15.85 1.41 -12.27
C PHE A 335 14.72 0.52 -11.74
N TYR A 336 13.49 0.98 -11.94
CA TYR A 336 12.30 0.16 -11.86
C TYR A 336 11.46 0.33 -13.13
N LEU A 337 10.70 -0.71 -13.50
CA LEU A 337 9.73 -0.66 -14.60
C LEU A 337 8.29 -0.60 -14.09
N ARG A 338 7.47 0.28 -14.66
CA ARG A 338 6.01 0.26 -14.51
C ARG A 338 5.33 0.30 -15.88
N LYS A 339 4.05 -0.08 -15.92
CA LYS A 339 3.24 0.10 -17.14
C LYS A 339 3.03 1.60 -17.39
N ALA A 340 2.93 1.97 -18.66
CA ALA A 340 2.54 3.32 -19.05
C ALA A 340 1.07 3.57 -18.67
N VAL A 341 0.77 4.82 -18.31
CA VAL A 341 -0.59 5.34 -18.05
C VAL A 341 -0.83 6.58 -18.91
N SER A 342 -2.08 7.04 -19.00
CA SER A 342 -2.49 8.19 -19.81
C SER A 342 -1.65 9.44 -19.56
N GLU A 343 -1.28 9.69 -18.30
CA GLU A 343 -0.50 10.87 -17.90
C GLU A 343 0.97 10.81 -18.34
N ASP A 344 1.43 9.72 -18.95
CA ASP A 344 2.79 9.59 -19.47
C ASP A 344 2.92 9.95 -20.96
N SER A 345 1.81 10.33 -21.62
CA SER A 345 1.80 10.58 -23.07
C SER A 345 2.85 11.62 -23.50
N GLU A 346 2.97 12.71 -22.74
CA GLU A 346 3.90 13.82 -23.03
C GLU A 346 5.37 13.37 -22.98
N ILE A 347 5.81 12.73 -21.88
CA ILE A 347 7.20 12.28 -21.75
C ILE A 347 7.59 11.24 -22.80
N VAL A 348 6.61 10.45 -23.27
CA VAL A 348 6.82 9.46 -24.34
C VAL A 348 6.88 10.13 -25.71
N TYR A 349 6.05 11.15 -25.94
CA TYR A 349 6.09 11.97 -27.16
C TYR A 349 7.43 12.64 -27.34
N GLU A 350 7.90 13.33 -26.30
CA GLU A 350 9.19 14.02 -26.28
C GLU A 350 10.33 13.06 -26.61
N LEU A 351 10.37 11.89 -25.93
CA LEU A 351 11.38 10.87 -26.20
C LEU A 351 11.27 10.29 -27.62
N SER A 352 10.07 10.08 -28.13
CA SER A 352 9.87 9.51 -29.47
C SER A 352 10.28 10.49 -30.57
N ASN A 353 10.09 11.79 -30.35
CA ASN A 353 10.47 12.85 -31.28
C ASN A 353 11.89 13.40 -31.09
N ASP A 354 12.62 12.99 -30.05
CA ASP A 354 14.04 13.26 -29.93
C ASP A 354 14.77 12.86 -31.23
N PRO A 355 15.52 13.76 -31.90
CA PRO A 355 16.18 13.49 -33.18
C PRO A 355 17.07 12.24 -33.17
N SER A 356 17.70 11.94 -32.03
CA SER A 356 18.58 10.80 -31.86
C SER A 356 17.83 9.47 -31.71
N VAL A 357 16.58 9.50 -31.23
CA VAL A 357 15.67 8.34 -31.24
C VAL A 357 15.03 8.20 -32.62
N ARG A 358 14.55 9.31 -33.17
CA ARG A 358 13.81 9.33 -34.43
C ARG A 358 14.65 8.86 -35.61
N SER A 359 15.92 9.27 -35.68
CA SER A 359 16.86 8.82 -36.73
C SER A 359 17.15 7.31 -36.69
N GLN A 360 16.92 6.65 -35.55
CA GLN A 360 17.12 5.22 -35.34
C GLN A 360 15.83 4.40 -35.41
N SER A 361 14.68 5.06 -35.65
CA SER A 361 13.36 4.44 -35.69
C SER A 361 12.98 3.99 -37.09
N ILE A 362 12.08 2.99 -37.18
CA ILE A 362 11.52 2.49 -38.45
C ILE A 362 10.79 3.62 -39.23
N ASN A 363 10.08 4.49 -38.52
CA ASN A 363 9.52 5.72 -39.08
C ASN A 363 10.29 6.94 -38.55
N LYS A 364 11.00 7.61 -39.46
CA LYS A 364 11.88 8.75 -39.20
C LYS A 364 11.17 10.11 -39.28
N LYS A 365 9.90 10.17 -39.70
CA LYS A 365 9.14 11.42 -39.70
C LYS A 365 8.82 11.85 -38.26
N PRO A 366 8.87 13.16 -37.95
CA PRO A 366 8.30 13.68 -36.71
C PRO A 366 6.86 13.18 -36.55
N ILE A 367 6.48 12.83 -35.32
CA ILE A 367 5.09 12.50 -35.00
C ILE A 367 4.41 13.78 -34.56
N GLU A 368 3.23 14.06 -35.11
CA GLU A 368 2.37 15.14 -34.66
C GLU A 368 1.69 14.79 -33.33
N TRP A 369 1.50 15.78 -32.45
CA TRP A 369 0.95 15.56 -31.11
C TRP A 369 -0.43 14.89 -31.11
N ASP A 370 -1.32 15.34 -32.00
CA ASP A 370 -2.68 14.79 -32.10
C ASP A 370 -2.66 13.30 -32.54
N GLU A 371 -1.78 12.94 -33.46
CA GLU A 371 -1.60 11.54 -33.88
C GLU A 371 -1.00 10.69 -32.75
N HIS A 372 -0.04 11.25 -32.01
CA HIS A 372 0.60 10.58 -30.89
C HIS A 372 -0.38 10.26 -29.77
N THR A 373 -1.20 11.23 -29.37
CA THR A 373 -2.15 11.04 -28.25
C THR A 373 -3.15 9.93 -28.55
N ILE A 374 -3.70 9.90 -29.77
CA ILE A 374 -4.59 8.83 -30.24
C ILE A 374 -3.87 7.47 -30.22
N TRP A 375 -2.66 7.40 -30.77
CA TRP A 375 -1.85 6.18 -30.79
C TRP A 375 -1.53 5.68 -29.37
N PHE A 376 -1.07 6.57 -28.49
CA PHE A 376 -0.64 6.25 -27.14
C PHE A 376 -1.81 5.71 -26.32
N ASP A 377 -2.95 6.40 -26.33
CA ASP A 377 -4.17 5.98 -25.63
C ASP A 377 -4.71 4.64 -26.14
N GLY A 378 -4.57 4.37 -27.45
CA GLY A 378 -4.89 3.08 -28.02
C GLY A 378 -3.97 1.98 -27.51
N LYS A 379 -2.65 2.20 -27.53
CA LYS A 379 -1.65 1.19 -27.16
C LYS A 379 -1.61 0.85 -25.67
N ILE A 380 -1.87 1.80 -24.77
CA ILE A 380 -1.92 1.49 -23.32
C ILE A 380 -3.16 0.67 -22.92
N LYS A 381 -4.21 0.62 -23.77
CA LYS A 381 -5.44 -0.15 -23.56
C LYS A 381 -5.45 -1.47 -24.33
N ASP A 382 -4.50 -1.67 -25.24
CA ASP A 382 -4.41 -2.85 -26.09
C ASP A 382 -3.87 -4.06 -25.30
N ASN A 383 -4.65 -5.14 -25.26
CA ASN A 383 -4.25 -6.38 -24.58
C ASN A 383 -3.09 -7.08 -25.32
N ASN A 384 -2.87 -6.78 -26.60
CA ASN A 384 -1.74 -7.30 -27.38
C ASN A 384 -0.54 -6.35 -27.36
N TYR A 385 -0.48 -5.44 -26.38
CA TYR A 385 0.62 -4.51 -26.23
C TYR A 385 1.10 -4.44 -24.79
N LEU A 386 2.41 -4.58 -24.59
CA LEU A 386 3.04 -4.36 -23.29
C LEU A 386 3.91 -3.10 -23.36
N PHE A 387 3.41 -2.01 -22.78
CA PHE A 387 4.12 -0.73 -22.72
C PHE A 387 4.72 -0.51 -21.33
N LEU A 388 6.04 -0.54 -21.22
CA LEU A 388 6.78 -0.31 -19.97
C LEU A 388 7.63 0.95 -20.05
N LEU A 389 7.64 1.69 -18.94
CA LEU A 389 8.47 2.87 -18.73
C LEU A 389 9.46 2.59 -17.60
N ALA A 390 10.70 3.05 -17.80
CA ALA A 390 11.81 2.91 -16.86
C ALA A 390 12.07 4.22 -16.13
N PHE A 391 12.22 4.13 -14.81
CA PHE A 391 12.49 5.27 -13.92
C PHE A 391 13.61 4.92 -12.95
N ASP A 392 14.37 5.93 -12.50
CA ASP A 392 15.30 5.77 -11.39
C ASP A 392 14.59 5.89 -10.03
N ARG A 393 15.36 5.81 -8.93
CA ARG A 393 14.82 5.89 -7.56
C ARG A 393 14.16 7.24 -7.22
N GLU A 394 14.50 8.29 -7.98
CA GLU A 394 14.02 9.67 -7.81
C GLU A 394 12.90 10.00 -8.81
N ASP A 395 12.37 8.98 -9.51
CA ASP A 395 11.36 9.11 -10.56
C ASP A 395 11.77 9.89 -11.80
N ASN A 396 13.08 10.02 -12.05
CA ASN A 396 13.52 10.57 -13.32
C ASN A 396 13.25 9.53 -14.42
N PHE A 397 12.60 9.98 -15.49
CA PHE A 397 12.32 9.15 -16.65
C PHE A 397 13.61 8.76 -17.39
N ILE A 398 13.88 7.46 -17.46
CA ILE A 398 15.05 6.88 -18.13
C ILE A 398 14.73 6.57 -19.59
N GLY A 399 13.53 6.04 -19.86
CA GLY A 399 13.13 5.62 -21.20
C GLY A 399 11.99 4.62 -21.22
N GLN A 400 11.75 4.02 -22.37
CA GLN A 400 10.67 3.08 -22.62
C GLN A 400 11.17 1.76 -23.20
N ILE A 401 10.44 0.68 -22.93
CA ILE A 401 10.48 -0.56 -23.69
C ILE A 401 9.05 -1.05 -23.93
N ARG A 402 8.75 -1.39 -25.17
CA ARG A 402 7.40 -1.76 -25.61
C ARG A 402 7.43 -3.01 -26.47
N PHE A 403 6.39 -3.81 -26.36
CA PHE A 403 6.23 -5.06 -27.08
C PHE A 403 4.87 -5.10 -27.75
N GLU A 404 4.87 -5.33 -29.06
CA GLU A 404 3.67 -5.58 -29.86
C GLU A 404 3.54 -7.09 -30.07
N ILE A 405 2.41 -7.66 -29.66
CA ILE A 405 2.21 -9.10 -29.60
C ILE A 405 1.38 -9.56 -30.79
N GLU A 406 1.92 -10.51 -31.53
CA GLU A 406 1.29 -11.14 -32.68
C GLU A 406 1.29 -12.66 -32.51
N ASN A 407 0.12 -13.22 -32.20
CA ASN A 407 -0.10 -14.65 -31.96
C ASN A 407 0.79 -15.23 -30.83
N ASN A 408 1.87 -15.91 -31.21
CA ASN A 408 2.82 -16.57 -30.31
C ASN A 408 4.19 -15.87 -30.29
N SER A 409 4.30 -14.66 -30.85
CA SER A 409 5.53 -13.88 -30.92
C SER A 409 5.29 -12.42 -30.55
N ALA A 410 6.35 -11.66 -30.32
CA ALA A 410 6.25 -10.22 -30.12
C ALA A 410 7.41 -9.47 -30.77
N VAL A 411 7.17 -8.22 -31.18
CA VAL A 411 8.20 -7.29 -31.66
C VAL A 411 8.52 -6.28 -30.57
N VAL A 412 9.81 -6.16 -30.21
CA VAL A 412 10.28 -5.24 -29.17
C VAL A 412 10.84 -3.94 -29.76
N SER A 413 10.54 -2.83 -29.09
CA SER A 413 11.16 -1.53 -29.33
C SER A 413 11.63 -0.92 -28.01
N ILE A 414 12.79 -0.26 -28.03
CA ILE A 414 13.38 0.41 -26.85
C ILE A 414 13.90 1.80 -27.23
N SER A 415 13.73 2.76 -26.32
CA SER A 415 14.31 4.10 -26.46
C SER A 415 14.68 4.64 -25.10
N LEU A 416 15.88 5.20 -24.96
CA LEU A 416 16.33 5.84 -23.71
C LEU A 416 16.59 7.33 -23.96
N THR A 417 16.32 8.15 -22.94
CA THR A 417 16.65 9.58 -22.95
C THR A 417 18.18 9.75 -22.98
N GLU A 418 18.66 10.82 -23.60
CA GLU A 418 20.09 11.06 -23.82
C GLU A 418 20.91 10.98 -22.51
N LYS A 419 20.39 11.58 -21.43
CA LYS A 419 21.00 11.59 -20.08
C LYS A 419 21.36 10.21 -19.54
N PHE A 420 20.70 9.15 -20.00
CA PHE A 420 20.88 7.80 -19.48
C PHE A 420 21.50 6.81 -20.48
N ARG A 421 21.93 7.29 -21.65
CA ARG A 421 22.68 6.49 -22.62
C ARG A 421 24.12 6.27 -22.18
N GLY A 422 24.75 5.21 -22.69
CA GLY A 422 26.13 4.84 -22.36
C GLY A 422 26.34 4.26 -20.95
N LYS A 423 25.32 4.27 -20.08
CA LYS A 423 25.40 3.78 -18.68
C LYS A 423 25.15 2.28 -18.52
N GLY A 424 25.06 1.52 -19.62
CA GLY A 424 24.79 0.08 -19.61
C GLY A 424 23.39 -0.31 -19.13
N LEU A 425 22.42 0.63 -19.10
CA LEU A 425 21.05 0.37 -18.65
C LEU A 425 20.22 -0.38 -19.70
N SER A 426 20.44 -0.14 -21.00
CA SER A 426 19.64 -0.75 -22.08
C SER A 426 19.59 -2.27 -21.97
N LYS A 427 20.73 -2.95 -21.77
CA LYS A 427 20.77 -4.42 -21.66
C LYS A 427 19.91 -4.94 -20.50
N LYS A 428 19.91 -4.23 -19.36
CA LYS A 428 19.13 -4.62 -18.18
C LYS A 428 17.63 -4.38 -18.42
N ILE A 429 17.28 -3.24 -19.01
CA ILE A 429 15.89 -2.91 -19.37
C ILE A 429 15.33 -3.91 -20.39
N ILE A 430 16.11 -4.27 -21.42
CA ILE A 430 15.73 -5.27 -22.42
C ILE A 430 15.48 -6.62 -21.75
N LYS A 431 16.44 -7.09 -20.93
CA LYS A 431 16.32 -8.38 -20.24
C LYS A 431 15.10 -8.41 -19.33
N GLU A 432 14.91 -7.37 -18.52
CA GLU A 432 13.81 -7.30 -17.56
C GLU A 432 12.44 -7.13 -18.24
N GLY A 433 12.35 -6.28 -19.27
CA GLY A 433 11.14 -6.13 -20.07
C GLY A 433 10.76 -7.42 -20.79
N SER A 434 11.73 -8.13 -21.37
CA SER A 434 11.51 -9.41 -22.05
C SER A 434 11.02 -10.49 -21.08
N ARG A 435 11.67 -10.59 -19.90
CA ARG A 435 11.23 -11.47 -18.81
C ARG A 435 9.79 -11.17 -18.41
N ARG A 436 9.44 -9.88 -18.29
CA ARG A 436 8.09 -9.46 -17.93
C ARG A 436 7.06 -9.84 -19.00
N LEU A 437 7.39 -9.71 -20.28
CA LEU A 437 6.53 -10.16 -21.38
C LEU A 437 6.21 -11.66 -21.26
N PHE A 438 7.24 -12.52 -21.19
CA PHE A 438 7.03 -13.97 -21.09
C PHE A 438 6.27 -14.41 -19.83
N ASN A 439 6.32 -13.61 -18.77
CA ASN A 439 5.56 -13.87 -17.55
C ASN A 439 4.09 -13.46 -17.65
N GLU A 440 3.81 -12.30 -18.25
CA GLU A 440 2.45 -11.79 -18.37
C GLU A 440 1.68 -12.45 -19.54
N TYR A 441 2.38 -12.84 -20.61
CA TYR A 441 1.80 -13.40 -21.84
C TYR A 441 2.35 -14.81 -22.11
N GLN A 442 1.72 -15.81 -21.49
CA GLN A 442 2.22 -17.19 -21.50
C GLN A 442 2.18 -17.88 -22.87
N ASN A 443 1.45 -17.33 -23.85
CA ASN A 443 1.39 -17.80 -25.23
C ASN A 443 2.57 -17.33 -26.09
N VAL A 444 3.29 -16.28 -25.66
CA VAL A 444 4.43 -15.75 -26.40
C VAL A 444 5.63 -16.68 -26.20
N GLY A 445 6.13 -17.26 -27.28
CA GLY A 445 7.28 -18.16 -27.32
C GLY A 445 8.58 -17.48 -27.77
N SER A 446 8.49 -16.32 -28.44
CA SER A 446 9.67 -15.59 -28.91
C SER A 446 9.46 -14.08 -28.99
N ILE A 447 10.57 -13.33 -28.98
CA ILE A 447 10.61 -11.87 -29.12
C ILE A 447 11.61 -11.51 -30.21
N THR A 448 11.18 -10.69 -31.18
CA THR A 448 11.99 -10.21 -32.30
C THR A 448 12.33 -8.73 -32.13
N ALA A 449 13.57 -8.36 -32.40
CA ALA A 449 14.03 -6.97 -32.48
C ALA A 449 14.57 -6.67 -33.88
N TYR A 450 14.21 -5.50 -34.41
CA TYR A 450 14.70 -4.97 -35.68
C TYR A 450 15.64 -3.80 -35.42
N ILE A 451 16.91 -3.93 -35.83
CA ILE A 451 17.95 -2.97 -35.49
C ILE A 451 18.71 -2.55 -36.74
N LEU A 452 18.88 -1.24 -36.95
CA LEU A 452 19.67 -0.72 -38.06
C LEU A 452 21.14 -1.21 -37.97
N PRO A 453 21.76 -1.63 -39.09
CA PRO A 453 23.14 -2.14 -39.10
C PRO A 453 24.18 -1.19 -38.49
N HIS A 454 23.96 0.12 -38.59
CA HIS A 454 24.85 1.15 -38.04
C HIS A 454 24.60 1.48 -36.56
N ASN A 455 23.51 0.98 -35.95
CA ASN A 455 23.18 1.21 -34.55
C ASN A 455 23.94 0.24 -33.63
N SER A 456 25.27 0.41 -33.59
CA SER A 456 26.18 -0.46 -32.82
C SER A 456 25.89 -0.50 -31.32
N ALA A 457 25.24 0.53 -30.77
CA ALA A 457 24.82 0.55 -29.37
C ALA A 457 23.66 -0.42 -29.12
N SER A 458 22.63 -0.41 -29.96
CA SER A 458 21.47 -1.29 -29.81
C SER A 458 21.83 -2.74 -30.12
N LEU A 459 22.62 -2.99 -31.18
CA LEU A 459 23.12 -4.33 -31.51
C LEU A 459 23.79 -4.99 -30.30
N ARG A 460 24.78 -4.30 -29.70
CA ARG A 460 25.47 -4.79 -28.49
C ARG A 460 24.54 -4.96 -27.28
N ALA A 461 23.53 -4.08 -27.13
CA ALA A 461 22.61 -4.15 -26.00
C ALA A 461 21.67 -5.37 -26.09
N PHE A 462 21.16 -5.69 -27.27
CA PHE A 462 20.31 -6.85 -27.51
C PHE A 462 21.10 -8.17 -27.42
N GLU A 463 22.29 -8.24 -28.01
CA GLU A 463 23.20 -9.40 -27.85
C GLU A 463 23.52 -9.65 -26.37
N ALA A 464 23.90 -8.61 -25.63
CA ALA A 464 24.18 -8.72 -24.20
C ALA A 464 22.94 -9.05 -23.35
N ALA A 465 21.73 -8.84 -23.87
CA ALA A 465 20.48 -9.23 -23.24
C ALA A 465 20.05 -10.67 -23.58
N GLY A 466 20.81 -11.37 -24.44
CA GLY A 466 20.60 -12.78 -24.80
C GLY A 466 19.92 -13.00 -26.16
N TYR A 467 19.64 -11.93 -26.91
CA TYR A 467 19.08 -12.07 -28.26
C TYR A 467 20.17 -12.55 -29.22
N LYS A 468 19.80 -13.44 -30.15
CA LYS A 468 20.70 -13.99 -31.16
C LYS A 468 20.39 -13.41 -32.54
N PRO A 469 21.38 -13.16 -33.40
CA PRO A 469 21.13 -12.79 -34.79
C PRO A 469 20.27 -13.84 -35.51
N ASP A 470 19.27 -13.40 -36.26
CA ASP A 470 18.30 -14.23 -37.00
C ASP A 470 18.09 -13.71 -38.43
N GLY A 471 19.16 -13.23 -39.06
CA GLY A 471 19.15 -12.72 -40.43
C GLY A 471 18.85 -11.23 -40.54
N GLU A 472 18.35 -10.81 -41.69
CA GLU A 472 18.07 -9.42 -42.05
C GLU A 472 16.70 -9.31 -42.73
N GLU A 473 16.02 -8.18 -42.54
CA GLU A 473 14.69 -7.92 -43.10
C GLU A 473 14.62 -6.50 -43.67
N LEU A 474 13.95 -6.34 -44.81
CA LEU A 474 13.77 -5.04 -45.45
C LEU A 474 12.45 -4.42 -44.97
N ILE A 475 12.54 -3.30 -44.24
CA ILE A 475 11.39 -2.58 -43.70
C ILE A 475 11.46 -1.13 -44.20
N ASN A 476 10.40 -0.64 -44.85
CA ASN A 476 10.37 0.71 -45.44
C ASN A 476 11.56 1.03 -46.37
N ASN A 477 11.99 0.05 -47.18
CA ASN A 477 13.16 0.13 -48.08
C ASN A 477 14.52 0.32 -47.36
N GLU A 478 14.60 0.03 -46.06
CA GLU A 478 15.84 0.04 -45.30
C GLU A 478 16.09 -1.35 -44.69
N LEU A 479 17.34 -1.78 -44.69
CA LEU A 479 17.75 -3.10 -44.20
C LEU A 479 17.92 -3.06 -42.68
N PHE A 480 17.25 -3.96 -41.97
CA PHE A 480 17.37 -4.15 -40.52
C PHE A 480 17.98 -5.51 -40.21
N LYS A 481 18.88 -5.55 -39.23
CA LYS A 481 19.31 -6.82 -38.62
C LYS A 481 18.23 -7.31 -37.68
N LYS A 482 17.86 -8.58 -37.85
CA LYS A 482 16.86 -9.26 -37.03
C LYS A 482 17.54 -9.98 -35.88
N PHE A 483 16.99 -9.84 -34.69
CA PHE A 483 17.46 -10.49 -33.47
C PHE A 483 16.31 -11.20 -32.79
N LEU A 484 16.52 -12.44 -32.36
CA LEU A 484 15.51 -13.30 -31.76
C LEU A 484 15.90 -13.69 -30.33
N LEU A 485 14.94 -13.61 -29.41
CA LEU A 485 15.00 -14.21 -28.09
C LEU A 485 13.88 -15.24 -27.96
N GLU A 486 14.24 -16.49 -27.73
CA GLU A 486 13.29 -17.56 -27.40
C GLU A 486 13.06 -17.61 -25.88
N ARG A 487 11.90 -18.11 -25.48
CA ARG A 487 11.45 -18.16 -24.08
C ARG A 487 12.30 -19.04 -23.17
#